data_AF-A0A2H9Q9B4-F1
#
_entry.id   AF-A0A2H9Q9B4-F1
#
_cell.length_a   1.000
_cell.length_b   1.000
_cell.length_c   1.000
_cell.angle_alpha   90.00
_cell.angle_beta   90.00
_cell.angle_gamma   90.00
#
_symmetry.space_group_name_H-M   'P 1'
#
loop_
_entity.id
_entity.type
_entity.pdbx_description
1 polymer ?
#
loop_
_entity_poly.entity_id
_entity_poly.type
_entity_poly.pdbx_seq_one_letter_code
_entity_poly.pdbx_strand_id
1 'polypeptide(L)'
;MRCRHLFTTDELYSALQDPEHLRVLLYLREKNPRVPLNELAQLLNKNADETFQITAHLTEKGFIEPVNRGFNLNPRARNALNALLQ
;
A
#
# COMPACT_ATOMS: atom_id res chain seq x y z
N MET A 1 15.89 18.71 3.22
CA MET A 1 14.43 18.82 2.95
C MET A 1 14.16 18.11 1.64
N ARG A 2 13.47 16.96 1.63
CA ARG A 2 13.07 16.30 0.37
C ARG A 2 11.58 16.49 0.17
N CYS A 3 11.22 17.16 -0.92
CA CYS A 3 9.84 17.32 -1.38
C CYS A 3 9.17 15.95 -1.44
N ARG A 4 7.99 15.82 -0.84
CA ARG A 4 7.17 14.59 -0.92
C ARG A 4 6.79 14.41 -2.39
N HIS A 5 7.27 13.34 -3.01
CA HIS A 5 6.75 12.93 -4.32
C HIS A 5 5.24 12.75 -4.20
N LEU A 6 4.50 13.52 -4.99
CA LEU A 6 3.08 13.29 -5.21
C LEU A 6 2.99 12.25 -6.31
N PHE A 7 2.46 11.06 -5.99
CA PHE A 7 2.23 10.06 -7.02
C PHE A 7 1.18 10.57 -8.01
N THR A 8 1.39 10.26 -9.28
CA THR A 8 0.42 10.58 -10.34
C THR A 8 -0.66 9.49 -10.43
N THR A 9 -1.77 9.78 -11.10
CA THR A 9 -2.83 8.78 -11.33
C THR A 9 -2.31 7.59 -12.14
N ASP A 10 -1.39 7.81 -13.09
CA ASP A 10 -0.76 6.75 -13.87
C ASP A 10 0.07 5.80 -13.00
N GLU A 11 0.82 6.34 -12.02
CA GLU A 11 1.56 5.52 -11.07
C GLU A 11 0.64 4.67 -10.19
N LEU A 12 -0.53 5.20 -9.82
CA LEU A 12 -1.54 4.42 -9.11
C LEU A 12 -2.05 3.29 -10.00
N TYR A 13 -2.39 3.54 -11.26
CA TYR A 13 -2.81 2.48 -12.18
C TYR A 13 -1.73 1.43 -12.37
N SER A 14 -0.46 1.82 -12.55
CA SER A 14 0.66 0.87 -12.62
C SER A 14 0.79 0.04 -11.35
N ALA A 15 0.57 0.62 -10.17
CA ALA A 15 0.56 -0.14 -8.92
C ALA A 15 -0.63 -1.10 -8.82
N LEU A 16 -1.78 -0.77 -9.40
CA LEU A 16 -2.95 -1.65 -9.45
C LEU A 16 -2.82 -2.79 -10.46
N GLN A 17 -1.92 -2.68 -11.45
CA GLN A 17 -1.65 -3.76 -12.40
C GLN A 17 -0.89 -4.93 -11.78
N ASP A 18 -0.15 -4.69 -10.69
CA ASP A 18 0.50 -5.76 -9.93
C ASP A 18 -0.52 -6.40 -8.96
N PRO A 19 -0.81 -7.70 -9.08
CA PRO A 19 -1.81 -8.37 -8.23
C PRO A 19 -1.46 -8.36 -6.74
N GLU A 20 -0.18 -8.34 -6.38
CA GLU A 20 0.29 -8.34 -5.00
C GLU A 20 0.13 -6.96 -4.38
N HIS A 21 0.49 -5.92 -5.13
CA HIS A 21 0.23 -4.53 -4.74
C HIS A 21 -1.26 -4.26 -4.59
N LEU A 22 -2.08 -4.66 -5.56
CA LEU A 22 -3.53 -4.52 -5.50
C LEU A 22 -4.11 -5.19 -4.25
N ARG A 23 -3.69 -6.43 -3.95
CA ARG A 23 -4.12 -7.15 -2.73
C ARG A 23 -3.79 -6.37 -1.46
N VAL A 24 -2.56 -5.87 -1.33
CA VAL A 24 -2.15 -5.07 -0.15
C VAL A 24 -3.00 -3.81 -0.04
N LEU A 25 -3.20 -3.07 -1.14
CA LEU A 25 -3.95 -1.82 -1.15
C LEU A 25 -5.44 -2.03 -0.81
N LEU A 26 -6.07 -3.05 -1.38
CA LEU A 26 -7.46 -3.39 -1.06
C LEU A 26 -7.60 -3.87 0.38
N TYR A 27 -6.66 -4.68 0.87
CA TYR A 27 -6.68 -5.15 2.25
C TYR A 27 -6.52 -4.00 3.26
N LEU A 28 -5.56 -3.09 3.03
CA LEU A 28 -5.38 -1.89 3.84
C LEU A 28 -6.54 -0.89 3.71
N ARG A 29 -7.31 -0.93 2.62
CA ARG A 29 -8.52 -0.13 2.47
C ARG A 29 -9.62 -0.63 3.41
N GLU A 30 -9.84 -1.94 3.46
CA GLU A 30 -10.85 -2.56 4.32
C GLU A 30 -10.46 -2.52 5.80
N LYS A 31 -9.17 -2.71 6.10
CA LYS A 31 -8.64 -2.65 7.46
C LYS A 31 -8.43 -1.20 7.89
N ASN A 32 -8.98 -0.83 9.04
CA ASN A 32 -8.67 0.40 9.73
C ASN A 32 -8.29 0.07 11.19
N PRO A 33 -7.26 0.67 11.80
CA PRO A 33 -6.34 1.70 11.28
C PRO A 33 -4.89 1.21 11.03
N ARG A 34 -4.58 -0.08 11.22
CA ARG A 34 -3.21 -0.61 11.14
C ARG A 34 -3.19 -2.09 10.76
N VAL A 35 -2.30 -2.46 9.83
CA VAL A 35 -1.99 -3.86 9.51
C VAL A 35 -0.50 -4.14 9.73
N PRO A 36 -0.12 -5.11 10.59
CA PRO A 36 1.27 -5.52 10.78
C PRO A 36 1.89 -6.19 9.54
N LEU A 37 3.22 -6.13 9.38
CA LEU A 37 3.95 -6.78 8.28
C LEU A 37 3.65 -8.28 8.20
N ASN A 38 3.59 -8.99 9.33
CA ASN A 38 3.31 -10.43 9.37
C ASN A 38 1.92 -10.77 8.81
N GLU A 39 0.94 -9.89 9.00
CA GLU A 39 -0.41 -10.09 8.46
C GLU A 39 -0.41 -9.88 6.94
N LEU A 40 0.35 -8.90 6.43
CA LEU A 40 0.56 -8.72 5.00
C LEU A 40 1.33 -9.88 4.37
N ALA A 41 2.29 -10.47 5.11
CA ALA A 41 3.04 -11.64 4.66
C ALA A 41 2.12 -12.87 4.52
N GLN A 42 1.21 -13.06 5.48
CA GLN A 42 0.17 -14.08 5.39
C GLN A 42 -0.79 -13.84 4.22
N LEU A 43 -1.23 -12.58 4.03
CA LEU A 43 -2.09 -12.19 2.90
C LEU A 43 -1.47 -12.52 1.55
N LEU A 44 -0.16 -12.27 1.41
CA LEU A 44 0.59 -12.48 0.18
C LEU A 44 1.11 -13.90 0.01
N ASN A 45 1.01 -14.75 1.05
CA ASN A 45 1.66 -16.05 1.12
C ASN A 45 3.17 -15.97 0.81
N LYS A 46 3.84 -14.99 1.44
CA LYS A 46 5.26 -14.67 1.24
C LYS A 46 5.99 -14.63 2.57
N ASN A 47 7.32 -14.66 2.51
CA ASN A 47 8.14 -14.41 3.70
C ASN A 47 8.19 -12.91 4.05
N ALA A 48 8.76 -12.60 5.21
CA ALA A 48 8.84 -11.23 5.71
C ALA A 48 9.70 -10.32 4.82
N ASP A 49 10.76 -10.83 4.20
CA ASP A 49 11.68 -10.04 3.37
C ASP A 49 11.03 -9.65 2.03
N GLU A 50 10.34 -10.58 1.37
CA GLU A 50 9.61 -10.31 0.13
C GLU A 50 8.46 -9.33 0.39
N THR A 51 7.73 -9.53 1.50
CA THR A 51 6.65 -8.62 1.92
C THR A 51 7.20 -7.24 2.26
N PHE A 52 8.39 -7.17 2.86
CA PHE A 52 9.07 -5.93 3.16
C PHE A 52 9.43 -5.18 1.87
N GLN A 53 9.93 -5.86 0.84
CA GLN A 53 10.23 -5.23 -0.45
C GLN A 53 8.97 -4.61 -1.10
N ILE A 54 7.85 -5.34 -1.08
CA ILE A 54 6.56 -4.86 -1.59
C ILE A 54 6.08 -3.63 -0.82
N THR A 55 6.05 -3.72 0.51
CA THR A 55 5.59 -2.61 1.36
C THR A 55 6.53 -1.41 1.30
N ALA A 56 7.85 -1.62 1.16
CA ALA A 56 8.81 -0.56 0.94
C ALA A 56 8.58 0.15 -0.39
N HIS A 57 8.33 -0.58 -1.48
CA HIS A 57 8.00 -0.01 -2.78
C HIS A 57 6.71 0.82 -2.73
N LEU A 58 5.64 0.27 -2.14
CA LEU A 58 4.37 0.99 -1.97
C LEU A 58 4.51 2.22 -1.07
N THR A 59 5.40 2.17 -0.08
CA THR A 59 5.72 3.30 0.81
C THR A 59 6.49 4.39 0.07
N GLU A 60 7.50 4.01 -0.71
CA GLU A 60 8.30 4.95 -1.52
C GLU A 60 7.42 5.70 -2.52
N LYS A 61 6.46 4.99 -3.12
CA LYS A 61 5.45 5.58 -4.01
C LYS A 61 4.37 6.38 -3.27
N GLY A 62 4.34 6.34 -1.94
CA GLY A 62 3.39 7.10 -1.13
C GLY A 62 1.97 6.54 -1.11
N PHE A 63 1.76 5.29 -1.54
CA PHE A 63 0.44 4.64 -1.46
C PHE A 63 0.08 4.20 -0.04
N ILE A 64 1.08 3.77 0.71
CA ILE A 64 0.95 3.36 2.11
C ILE A 64 1.94 4.13 2.97
N GLU A 65 1.69 4.17 4.27
CA GLU A 65 2.57 4.80 5.23
C GLU A 65 2.89 3.86 6.40
N PRO A 66 4.15 3.81 6.86
CA PRO A 66 4.51 3.08 8.05
C PRO A 66 3.92 3.80 9.28
N VAL A 67 3.28 3.03 10.15
CA VAL A 67 2.76 3.47 11.45
C VAL A 67 3.33 2.58 12.55
N ASN A 68 3.09 2.91 13.82
CA ASN A 68 3.61 2.14 14.95
C ASN A 68 3.26 0.64 14.85
N ARG A 69 4.29 -0.16 14.49
CA ARG A 69 4.23 -1.62 14.27
C ARG A 69 3.29 -2.07 13.14
N GLY A 70 3.23 -1.34 12.03
CA GLY A 70 2.49 -1.78 10.84
C GLY A 70 2.43 -0.73 9.74
N PHE A 71 1.47 -0.91 8.83
CA PHE A 71 1.21 -0.04 7.70
C PHE A 71 -0.24 0.41 7.69
N ASN A 72 -0.47 1.59 7.13
CA ASN A 72 -1.79 2.13 6.85
C ASN A 72 -1.87 2.61 5.40
N LEU A 73 -3.08 2.65 4.84
CA LEU A 73 -3.30 3.20 3.52
C LEU A 73 -3.26 4.73 3.58
N ASN A 74 -2.47 5.37 2.72
CA ASN A 74 -2.42 6.82 2.63
C ASN A 74 -3.82 7.37 2.31
N PRO A 75 -4.33 8.40 3.01
CA PRO A 75 -5.65 8.97 2.75
C PRO A 75 -5.89 9.36 1.27
N ARG A 76 -4.85 9.82 0.57
CA ARG A 76 -4.96 10.13 -0.87
C ARG A 76 -5.10 8.88 -1.72
N ALA A 77 -4.32 7.85 -1.44
CA ALA A 77 -4.43 6.56 -2.12
C ALA A 77 -5.79 5.91 -1.85
N ARG A 78 -6.30 6.03 -0.62
CA ARG A 78 -7.65 5.58 -0.24
C ARG A 78 -8.74 6.29 -1.05
N ASN A 79 -8.66 7.61 -1.18
CA ASN A 79 -9.62 8.38 -1.97
C ASN A 79 -9.56 8.01 -3.46
N ALA A 80 -8.36 7.86 -4.00
CA ALA A 80 -8.18 7.47 -5.39
C ALA A 80 -8.69 6.05 -5.66
N LEU A 81 -8.37 5.08 -4.79
CA LEU A 81 -8.93 3.72 -4.83
C LEU A 81 -10.46 3.73 -4.75
N ASN A 82 -11.04 4.53 -3.87
CA ASN A 82 -12.49 4.66 -3.77
C ASN A 82 -13.11 5.25 -5.04
N ALA A 83 -12.46 6.23 -5.66
CA ALA A 83 -12.93 6.82 -6.91
C ALA A 83 -12.85 5.84 -8.10
N LEU A 84 -11.87 4.92 -8.08
CA LEU A 84 -11.70 3.91 -9.12
C LEU A 84 -12.64 2.69 -9.00
N LEU A 85 -13.21 2.46 -7.81
CA LEU A 85 -14.06 1.30 -7.50
C LEU A 85 -15.56 1.65 -7.42
N GLN A 86 -15.94 2.90 -7.75
CA GLN A 86 -17.33 3.35 -7.90
C GLN A 86 -17.86 3.01 -9.29
#